data_AF-A0A9P8XVZ8-F1
#
_entry.id   AF-A0A9P8XVZ8-F1
#
_cell.length_a   1.000
_cell.length_b   1.000
_cell.length_c   1.000
_cell.angle_alpha   90.00
_cell.angle_beta   90.00
_cell.angle_gamma   90.00
#
_symmetry.space_group_name_H-M   'P 1'
#
loop_
_entity.id
_entity.type
_entity.pdbx_description
1 polymer ?
#
loop_
_entity_poly.entity_id
_entity_poly.type
_entity_poly.pdbx_seq_one_letter_code
_entity_poly.pdbx_strand_id
1 'polypeptide(L)'
;MNFTEGCTVAPASVPSDAGVAGVGVLLSFMITAVIALGLSVSLVFDEIRNSGKPSVLRRRLLNSYSDQQLLTGIGIQGVGLAKMSTMVPYHFFIIWMLSLLSIGVHNATLIALVHDYRRDAVLRWVRQALMAINLLLSCAYGIFILEAVQDGINNSTLPIMCVWSPDPLPDNAVEPPSKGISLSFIGTIVAIAGNVFVFGFATYYLQSRTQRYYRLIQIIGLVTMAGIAIGATIRVVLMAQAFQTAPPVSLSDQGERAWSFGQLLSVGMLLLPVVSIIEILRGEIQCAPPVPDEEVKLLDPEDGAAPPAGAEGGEELQETK
;
A
#
# COMPACT_ATOMS: atom_id res chain seq x y z
N MET A 1 -0.09 30.28 16.27
CA MET A 1 -1.34 30.19 17.05
C MET A 1 -1.12 29.19 18.16
N ASN A 2 -1.45 29.55 19.39
CA ASN A 2 -1.37 28.63 20.52
C ASN A 2 -2.42 27.56 20.28
N PHE A 3 -2.02 26.29 20.19
CA PHE A 3 -2.92 25.23 19.74
C PHE A 3 -4.14 25.04 20.67
N THR A 4 -3.98 25.39 21.94
CA THR A 4 -5.01 25.33 23.00
C THR A 4 -6.23 26.22 22.74
N GLU A 5 -6.06 27.40 22.14
CA GLU A 5 -7.20 28.30 21.88
C GLU A 5 -8.19 27.68 20.87
N GLY A 6 -7.69 26.88 19.92
CA GLY A 6 -8.48 26.23 18.88
C GLY A 6 -9.31 25.04 19.34
N CYS A 7 -9.13 24.57 20.58
CA CYS A 7 -9.82 23.38 21.11
C CYS A 7 -10.97 23.70 22.07
N THR A 8 -11.16 24.98 22.42
CA THR A 8 -12.16 25.40 23.41
C THR A 8 -13.57 25.56 22.83
N VAL A 9 -13.69 25.79 21.52
CA VAL A 9 -14.97 26.02 20.84
C VAL A 9 -15.02 25.22 19.55
N ALA A 10 -15.93 24.25 19.46
CA ALA A 10 -16.20 23.52 18.24
C ALA A 10 -17.08 24.35 17.30
N PRO A 11 -16.62 24.67 16.06
CA PRO A 11 -17.44 25.41 15.11
C PRO A 11 -18.60 24.55 14.62
N ALA A 12 -19.74 25.17 14.26
CA ALA A 12 -20.93 24.44 13.79
C ALA A 12 -20.71 23.69 12.46
N SER A 13 -19.73 24.13 11.66
CA SER A 13 -19.34 23.50 10.40
C SER A 13 -17.90 23.89 10.05
N VAL A 14 -17.21 23.04 9.30
CA VAL A 14 -15.86 23.30 8.78
C VAL A 14 -15.85 23.26 7.25
N PRO A 15 -14.95 24.00 6.59
CA PRO A 15 -14.77 23.88 5.14
C PRO A 15 -14.22 22.50 4.78
N SER A 16 -14.63 21.99 3.63
CA SER A 16 -14.13 20.75 3.03
C SER A 16 -12.68 20.89 2.57
N ASP A 17 -11.93 19.77 2.52
CA ASP A 17 -10.55 19.73 2.00
C ASP A 17 -10.48 18.86 0.73
N ALA A 18 -10.85 19.48 -0.39
CA ALA A 18 -10.85 18.82 -1.70
C ALA A 18 -9.45 18.37 -2.18
N GLY A 19 -8.37 18.90 -1.59
CA GLY A 19 -7.01 18.46 -1.89
C GLY A 19 -6.67 17.08 -1.33
N VAL A 20 -7.42 16.64 -0.32
CA VAL A 20 -7.21 15.37 0.38
C VAL A 20 -8.37 14.40 0.17
N ALA A 21 -9.60 14.87 0.42
CA ALA A 21 -10.82 14.06 0.35
C ALA A 21 -11.63 14.31 -0.93
N GLY A 22 -11.08 15.06 -1.89
CA GLY A 22 -11.77 15.37 -3.13
C GLY A 22 -11.95 14.15 -4.04
N VAL A 23 -13.05 14.13 -4.79
CA VAL A 23 -13.45 13.02 -5.68
C VAL A 23 -12.34 12.54 -6.61
N GLY A 24 -11.58 13.44 -7.25
CA GLY A 24 -10.49 13.03 -8.14
C GLY A 24 -9.34 12.33 -7.40
N VAL A 25 -8.97 12.81 -6.21
CA VAL A 25 -7.90 12.21 -5.39
C VAL A 25 -8.31 10.81 -4.96
N LEU A 26 -9.54 10.66 -4.46
CA LEU A 26 -10.07 9.36 -4.04
C LEU A 26 -10.16 8.37 -5.20
N LEU A 27 -10.70 8.82 -6.35
CA LEU A 27 -10.80 7.98 -7.55
C LEU A 27 -9.42 7.58 -8.06
N SER A 28 -8.42 8.47 -8.04
CA SER A 28 -7.06 8.16 -8.48
C SER A 28 -6.46 7.02 -7.65
N PHE A 29 -6.58 7.08 -6.32
CA PHE A 29 -6.13 6.00 -5.44
C PHE A 29 -6.88 4.68 -5.66
N MET A 30 -8.21 4.75 -5.79
CA MET A 30 -9.04 3.56 -6.00
C MET A 30 -8.76 2.88 -7.35
N ILE A 31 -8.68 3.66 -8.43
CA ILE A 31 -8.38 3.15 -9.78
C ILE A 31 -6.97 2.56 -9.80
N THR A 32 -5.98 3.25 -9.24
CA THR A 32 -4.61 2.71 -9.15
C THR A 32 -4.59 1.38 -8.41
N ALA A 33 -5.30 1.29 -7.28
CA ALA A 33 -5.36 0.05 -6.50
C ALA A 33 -6.01 -1.10 -7.28
N VAL A 34 -7.12 -0.85 -7.98
CA VAL A 34 -7.79 -1.85 -8.82
C VAL A 34 -6.87 -2.35 -9.92
N ILE A 35 -6.19 -1.43 -10.63
CA ILE A 35 -5.28 -1.80 -11.71
C ILE A 35 -4.08 -2.57 -11.16
N ALA A 36 -3.44 -2.07 -10.11
CA ALA A 36 -2.25 -2.71 -9.55
C ALA A 36 -2.56 -4.10 -8.99
N LEU A 37 -3.64 -4.25 -8.20
CA LEU A 37 -4.05 -5.57 -7.68
C LEU A 37 -4.46 -6.51 -8.82
N GLY A 38 -5.17 -6.02 -9.83
CA GLY A 38 -5.52 -6.80 -11.01
C GLY A 38 -4.30 -7.30 -11.78
N LEU A 39 -3.27 -6.45 -11.94
CA LEU A 39 -1.99 -6.84 -12.54
C LEU A 39 -1.24 -7.83 -11.67
N SER A 40 -1.22 -7.67 -10.34
CA SER A 40 -0.62 -8.64 -9.41
C SER A 40 -1.29 -10.00 -9.54
N VAL A 41 -2.62 -10.08 -9.52
CA VAL A 41 -3.38 -11.33 -9.73
C VAL A 41 -3.07 -11.95 -11.10
N SER A 42 -3.07 -11.13 -12.15
CA SER A 42 -2.81 -11.60 -13.52
C SER A 42 -1.42 -12.18 -13.67
N LEU A 43 -0.40 -11.58 -13.03
CA LEU A 43 0.98 -12.06 -13.05
C LEU A 43 1.13 -13.38 -12.31
N VAL A 44 0.58 -13.48 -11.09
CA VAL A 44 0.63 -14.71 -10.29
C VAL A 44 -0.11 -15.85 -11.00
N PHE A 45 -1.27 -15.58 -11.57
CA PHE A 45 -2.04 -16.60 -12.30
C PHE A 45 -1.34 -17.07 -13.57
N ASP A 46 -0.69 -16.17 -14.32
CA ASP A 46 0.07 -16.55 -15.51
C ASP A 46 1.32 -17.34 -15.15
N GLU A 47 1.99 -17.02 -14.04
CA GLU A 47 3.11 -17.82 -13.53
C GLU A 47 2.69 -19.25 -13.17
N ILE A 48 1.48 -19.43 -12.62
CA ILE A 48 0.92 -20.75 -12.30
C ILE A 48 0.50 -21.51 -13.58
N ARG A 49 -0.09 -20.82 -14.56
CA ARG A 49 -0.70 -21.45 -15.74
C ARG A 49 0.28 -21.67 -16.88
N ASN A 50 1.17 -20.72 -17.13
CA ASN A 50 2.04 -20.64 -18.30
C ASN A 50 3.46 -20.26 -17.90
N SER A 51 4.31 -21.23 -17.57
CA SER A 51 5.73 -21.00 -17.23
C SER A 51 6.60 -20.58 -18.44
N GLY A 52 6.00 -20.29 -19.60
CA GLY A 52 6.72 -20.18 -20.88
C GLY A 52 7.29 -18.81 -21.21
N LYS A 53 6.70 -17.68 -20.77
CA LYS A 53 7.18 -16.33 -21.09
C LYS A 53 6.78 -15.29 -20.03
N PRO A 54 7.75 -14.69 -19.32
CA PRO A 54 7.43 -13.65 -18.34
C PRO A 54 6.98 -12.36 -19.05
N SER A 55 5.87 -11.78 -18.59
CA SER A 55 5.31 -10.57 -19.21
C SER A 55 6.01 -9.29 -18.73
N VAL A 56 6.97 -8.80 -19.52
CA VAL A 56 7.68 -7.53 -19.28
C VAL A 56 6.72 -6.37 -19.05
N LEU A 57 5.67 -6.29 -19.87
CA LEU A 57 4.76 -5.14 -19.88
C LEU A 57 3.96 -5.01 -18.58
N ARG A 58 3.31 -6.08 -18.13
CA ARG A 58 2.51 -6.08 -16.89
C ARG A 58 3.38 -5.79 -15.66
N ARG A 59 4.60 -6.34 -15.61
CA ARG A 59 5.56 -6.10 -14.51
C ARG A 59 5.98 -4.63 -14.44
N ARG A 60 6.29 -4.02 -15.59
CA ARG A 60 6.65 -2.59 -15.66
C ARG A 60 5.47 -1.67 -15.32
N LEU A 61 4.29 -1.97 -15.85
CA LEU A 61 3.08 -1.20 -15.57
C LEU A 61 2.73 -1.25 -14.08
N LEU A 62 2.79 -2.43 -13.47
CA LEU A 62 2.57 -2.63 -12.04
C LEU A 62 3.57 -1.85 -11.18
N ASN A 63 4.86 -1.88 -11.54
CA ASN A 63 5.89 -1.08 -10.86
C ASN A 63 5.56 0.41 -10.92
N SER A 64 5.27 0.93 -12.10
CA SER A 64 5.04 2.36 -12.32
C SER A 64 3.81 2.88 -11.57
N TYR A 65 2.68 2.18 -11.63
CA TYR A 65 1.48 2.55 -10.85
C TYR A 65 1.73 2.50 -9.35
N SER A 66 2.40 1.45 -8.88
CA SER A 66 2.73 1.32 -7.47
C SER A 66 3.67 2.43 -6.99
N ASP A 67 4.65 2.85 -7.78
CA ASP A 67 5.60 3.90 -7.36
C ASP A 67 4.89 5.27 -7.32
N GLN A 68 4.02 5.55 -8.29
CA GLN A 68 3.21 6.76 -8.30
C GLN A 68 2.28 6.83 -7.09
N GLN A 69 1.59 5.74 -6.75
CA GLN A 69 0.70 5.69 -5.60
C GLN A 69 1.47 5.86 -4.27
N LEU A 70 2.68 5.29 -4.17
CA LEU A 70 3.52 5.42 -2.97
C LEU A 70 3.93 6.87 -2.72
N LEU A 71 4.44 7.56 -3.75
CA LEU A 71 4.88 8.95 -3.63
C LEU A 71 3.72 9.90 -3.35
N THR A 72 2.61 9.74 -4.06
CA THR A 72 1.41 10.55 -3.83
C THR A 72 0.81 10.28 -2.44
N GLY A 73 0.83 9.03 -1.98
CA GLY A 73 0.36 8.63 -0.65
C GLY A 73 1.18 9.22 0.48
N ILE A 74 2.51 9.21 0.36
CA ILE A 74 3.40 9.89 1.31
C ILE A 74 3.16 11.40 1.29
N GLY A 75 2.98 11.99 0.11
CA GLY A 75 2.69 13.42 -0.05
C GLY A 75 1.42 13.84 0.68
N ILE A 76 0.31 13.12 0.48
CA ILE A 76 -0.98 13.41 1.14
C ILE A 76 -0.87 13.24 2.66
N GLN A 77 -0.20 12.18 3.13
CA GLN A 77 0.06 12.00 4.57
C GLN A 77 0.92 13.13 5.15
N GLY A 78 1.90 13.63 4.40
CA GLY A 78 2.70 14.79 4.79
C GLY A 78 1.85 16.06 4.92
N VAL A 79 0.96 16.31 3.95
CA VAL A 79 0.05 17.48 3.97
C VAL A 79 -0.91 17.41 5.17
N GLY A 80 -1.51 16.25 5.44
CA GLY A 80 -2.42 16.13 6.59
C GLY A 80 -1.70 16.36 7.92
N LEU A 81 -0.49 15.83 8.12
CA LEU A 81 0.30 16.09 9.33
C LEU A 81 0.69 17.56 9.45
N ALA A 82 1.08 18.20 8.34
CA ALA A 82 1.37 19.63 8.33
C ALA A 82 0.13 20.49 8.70
N LYS A 83 -1.07 20.00 8.42
CA LYS A 83 -2.35 20.66 8.71
C LYS A 83 -3.05 20.13 9.96
N MET A 84 -2.39 19.32 10.80
CA MET A 84 -3.01 18.66 11.97
C MET A 84 -3.70 19.62 12.97
N SER A 85 -3.25 20.87 13.04
CA SER A 85 -3.83 21.92 13.90
C SER A 85 -5.10 22.57 13.33
N THR A 86 -5.45 22.28 12.08
CA THR A 86 -6.60 22.90 11.38
C THR A 86 -7.51 21.87 10.71
N MET A 87 -7.04 20.64 10.50
CA MET A 87 -7.76 19.58 9.82
C MET A 87 -8.53 18.73 10.83
N VAL A 88 -9.79 18.43 10.50
CA VAL A 88 -10.67 17.62 11.35
C VAL A 88 -10.39 16.12 11.25
N PRO A 89 -10.76 15.32 12.28
CA PRO A 89 -10.56 13.87 12.32
C PRO A 89 -11.08 13.11 11.10
N TYR A 90 -12.20 13.55 10.51
CA TYR A 90 -12.75 12.99 9.29
C TYR A 90 -11.74 12.93 8.12
N HIS A 91 -11.05 14.03 7.84
CA HIS A 91 -10.05 14.06 6.76
C HIS A 91 -8.82 13.21 7.11
N PHE A 92 -8.41 13.21 8.38
CA PHE A 92 -7.34 12.33 8.87
C PHE A 92 -7.68 10.85 8.69
N PHE A 93 -8.94 10.47 8.94
CA PHE A 93 -9.42 9.10 8.74
C PHE A 93 -9.39 8.71 7.27
N ILE A 94 -9.79 9.60 6.36
CA ILE A 94 -9.70 9.36 4.91
C ILE A 94 -8.24 9.15 4.49
N ILE A 95 -7.33 10.03 4.90
CA ILE A 95 -5.89 9.88 4.62
C ILE A 95 -5.38 8.53 5.13
N TRP A 96 -5.75 8.16 6.34
CA TRP A 96 -5.34 6.90 6.93
C TRP A 96 -5.86 5.70 6.13
N MET A 97 -7.13 5.72 5.69
CA MET A 97 -7.69 4.68 4.82
C MET A 97 -7.00 4.61 3.44
N LEU A 98 -6.66 5.74 2.84
CA LEU A 98 -5.87 5.77 1.60
C LEU A 98 -4.47 5.20 1.81
N SER A 99 -3.86 5.44 2.97
CA SER A 99 -2.57 4.84 3.33
C SER A 99 -2.67 3.32 3.49
N LEU A 100 -3.71 2.82 4.16
CA LEU A 100 -4.00 1.38 4.28
C LEU A 100 -4.20 0.72 2.91
N LEU A 101 -4.95 1.38 2.02
CA LEU A 101 -5.12 0.95 0.63
C LEU A 101 -3.77 0.86 -0.09
N SER A 102 -2.93 1.90 0.02
CA SER A 102 -1.60 1.97 -0.57
C SER A 102 -0.69 0.85 -0.06
N ILE A 103 -0.67 0.59 1.26
CA ILE A 103 0.11 -0.49 1.88
C ILE A 103 -0.30 -1.85 1.28
N GLY A 104 -1.61 -2.10 1.14
CA GLY A 104 -2.13 -3.32 0.52
C GLY A 104 -1.60 -3.49 -0.90
N VAL A 105 -1.68 -2.45 -1.73
CA VAL A 105 -1.19 -2.46 -3.12
C VAL A 105 0.31 -2.70 -3.20
N HIS A 106 1.10 -2.03 -2.37
CA HIS A 106 2.55 -2.15 -2.41
C HIS A 106 3.03 -3.53 -1.94
N ASN A 107 2.41 -4.06 -0.88
CA ASN A 107 2.70 -5.42 -0.40
C ASN A 107 2.31 -6.48 -1.45
N ALA A 108 1.16 -6.33 -2.10
CA ALA A 108 0.75 -7.21 -3.20
C ALA A 108 1.75 -7.14 -4.37
N THR A 109 2.25 -5.95 -4.68
CA THR A 109 3.25 -5.75 -5.74
C THR A 109 4.60 -6.40 -5.39
N LEU A 110 5.08 -6.24 -4.16
CA LEU A 110 6.32 -6.89 -3.69
C LEU A 110 6.23 -8.41 -3.80
N ILE A 111 5.08 -8.98 -3.44
CA ILE A 111 4.81 -10.41 -3.50
C ILE A 111 4.71 -10.90 -4.95
N ALA A 112 4.06 -10.14 -5.84
CA ALA A 112 3.92 -10.48 -7.26
C ALA A 112 5.25 -10.34 -8.04
N LEU A 113 6.15 -9.45 -7.62
CA LEU A 113 7.42 -9.16 -8.29
C LEU A 113 8.64 -9.59 -7.47
N VAL A 114 8.49 -10.59 -6.60
CA VAL A 114 9.54 -11.05 -5.67
C VAL A 114 10.87 -11.36 -6.37
N HIS A 115 10.83 -11.99 -7.54
CA HIS A 115 12.02 -12.35 -8.32
C HIS A 115 12.74 -11.11 -8.88
N ASP A 116 12.00 -10.11 -9.35
CA ASP A 116 12.56 -8.90 -9.94
C ASP A 116 13.31 -8.06 -8.88
N TYR A 117 12.78 -7.95 -7.67
CA TYR A 117 13.44 -7.22 -6.58
C TYR A 117 14.63 -7.94 -5.93
N ARG A 118 14.78 -9.25 -6.14
CA ARG A 118 15.96 -9.97 -5.61
C ARG A 118 17.23 -9.60 -6.35
N ARG A 119 17.14 -9.29 -7.64
CA ARG A 119 18.28 -8.95 -8.49
C ARG A 119 18.82 -7.54 -8.22
N ASP A 120 17.93 -6.56 -8.12
CA ASP A 120 18.30 -5.15 -8.08
C ASP A 120 18.23 -4.62 -6.64
N ALA A 121 19.31 -4.82 -5.87
CA ALA A 121 19.36 -4.51 -4.45
C ALA A 121 19.06 -3.03 -4.13
N VAL A 122 19.53 -2.10 -4.96
CA VAL A 122 19.31 -0.65 -4.77
C VAL A 122 17.81 -0.31 -4.88
N LEU A 123 17.15 -0.75 -5.95
CA LEU A 123 15.71 -0.53 -6.14
C LEU A 123 14.88 -1.16 -5.02
N ARG A 124 15.27 -2.36 -4.58
CA ARG A 124 14.66 -3.00 -3.42
C ARG A 124 14.79 -2.15 -2.15
N TRP A 125 15.98 -1.62 -1.86
CA TRP A 125 16.19 -0.81 -0.65
C TRP A 125 15.45 0.52 -0.71
N VAL A 126 15.48 1.22 -1.84
CA VAL A 126 14.74 2.48 -2.02
C VAL A 126 13.25 2.25 -1.81
N ARG A 127 12.70 1.20 -2.43
CA ARG A 127 11.28 0.86 -2.32
C ARG A 127 10.89 0.45 -0.91
N GLN A 128 11.70 -0.41 -0.26
CA GLN A 128 11.47 -0.80 1.13
C GLN A 128 11.56 0.39 2.09
N ALA A 129 12.48 1.33 1.86
CA ALA A 129 12.58 2.56 2.65
C ALA A 129 11.34 3.44 2.48
N LEU A 130 10.87 3.66 1.24
CA LEU A 130 9.65 4.43 0.99
C LEU A 130 8.40 3.76 1.58
N MET A 131 8.28 2.43 1.45
CA MET A 131 7.18 1.68 2.06
C MET A 131 7.25 1.70 3.60
N ALA A 132 8.45 1.67 4.19
CA ALA A 132 8.64 1.82 5.62
C ALA A 132 8.24 3.24 6.09
N ILE A 133 8.60 4.29 5.34
CA ILE A 133 8.15 5.66 5.63
C ILE A 133 6.62 5.73 5.58
N ASN A 134 6.00 5.16 4.54
CA ASN A 134 4.54 5.10 4.43
C ASN A 134 3.90 4.37 5.62
N LEU A 135 4.48 3.25 6.06
CA LEU A 135 4.02 2.53 7.24
C LEU A 135 4.16 3.36 8.53
N LEU A 136 5.29 4.03 8.73
CA LEU A 136 5.51 4.89 9.91
C LEU A 136 4.50 6.04 9.96
N LEU A 137 4.26 6.69 8.82
CA LEU A 137 3.22 7.71 8.69
C LEU A 137 1.84 7.11 8.98
N SER A 138 1.51 5.94 8.40
CA SER A 138 0.24 5.25 8.66
C SER A 138 0.04 4.90 10.14
N CYS A 139 1.10 4.51 10.85
CA CYS A 139 1.05 4.25 12.29
C CYS A 139 0.78 5.54 13.07
N ALA A 140 1.44 6.64 12.71
CA ALA A 140 1.19 7.94 13.31
C ALA A 140 -0.29 8.34 13.14
N TYR A 141 -0.83 8.31 11.91
CA TYR A 141 -2.25 8.56 11.67
C TYR A 141 -3.16 7.62 12.49
N GLY A 142 -2.81 6.34 12.58
CA GLY A 142 -3.54 5.37 13.39
C GLY A 142 -3.60 5.75 14.88
N ILE A 143 -2.51 6.27 15.44
CA ILE A 143 -2.47 6.76 16.84
C ILE A 143 -3.39 7.98 17.00
N PHE A 144 -3.31 8.97 16.09
CA PHE A 144 -4.19 10.14 16.12
C PHE A 144 -5.68 9.72 16.09
N ILE A 145 -6.04 8.76 15.23
CA ILE A 145 -7.42 8.25 15.13
C ILE A 145 -7.82 7.44 16.38
N LEU A 146 -6.91 6.64 16.94
CA LEU A 146 -7.18 5.84 18.13
C LEU A 146 -7.52 6.73 19.32
N GLU A 147 -6.72 7.76 19.54
CA GLU A 147 -6.94 8.73 20.60
C GLU A 147 -8.19 9.58 20.33
N ALA A 148 -8.45 9.99 19.07
CA ALA A 148 -9.71 10.68 18.73
C ALA A 148 -10.97 9.84 18.97
N VAL A 149 -10.87 8.51 18.82
CA VAL A 149 -11.96 7.57 19.16
C VAL A 149 -12.08 7.40 20.67
N GLN A 150 -10.96 7.41 21.40
CA GLN A 150 -10.94 7.32 22.87
C GLN A 150 -11.57 8.56 23.52
N ASP A 151 -11.26 9.74 23.00
CA ASP A 151 -11.78 11.03 23.48
C ASP A 151 -13.17 11.37 22.92
N GLY A 152 -13.71 10.54 22.01
CA GLY A 152 -15.04 10.71 21.44
C GLY A 152 -15.18 11.90 20.48
N ILE A 153 -14.07 12.39 19.91
CA ILE A 153 -14.07 13.55 18.98
C ILE A 153 -14.03 13.16 17.50
N ASN A 154 -14.09 11.88 17.15
CA ASN A 154 -13.94 11.37 15.78
C ASN A 154 -14.91 12.00 14.74
N ASN A 155 -16.10 12.41 15.15
CA ASN A 155 -17.10 13.08 14.31
C ASN A 155 -17.23 14.58 14.64
N SER A 156 -16.27 15.12 15.40
CA SER A 156 -16.24 16.53 15.78
C SER A 156 -15.69 17.40 14.65
N THR A 157 -16.05 18.67 14.70
CA THR A 157 -15.50 19.75 13.87
C THR A 157 -14.21 20.35 14.45
N LEU A 158 -13.75 19.85 15.60
CA LEU A 158 -12.48 20.25 16.19
C LEU A 158 -11.29 19.72 15.36
N PRO A 159 -10.15 20.44 15.34
CA PRO A 159 -8.92 19.92 14.77
C PRO A 159 -8.46 18.63 15.47
N ILE A 160 -7.89 17.69 14.70
CA ILE A 160 -7.45 16.39 15.23
C ILE A 160 -6.39 16.52 16.34
N MET A 161 -5.58 17.57 16.31
CA MET A 161 -4.56 17.79 17.33
C MET A 161 -5.18 18.01 18.73
N CYS A 162 -6.49 18.28 18.83
CA CYS A 162 -7.17 18.60 20.11
C CYS A 162 -7.24 17.40 21.05
N VAL A 163 -7.00 16.21 20.52
CA VAL A 163 -6.73 14.99 21.29
C VAL A 163 -5.65 15.19 22.37
N TRP A 164 -4.62 15.99 22.11
CA TRP A 164 -3.56 16.26 23.09
C TRP A 164 -3.76 17.56 23.86
N SER A 165 -4.98 18.12 23.84
CA SER A 165 -5.29 19.30 24.62
C SER A 165 -5.24 18.97 26.13
N PRO A 166 -4.52 19.75 26.95
CA PRO A 166 -4.58 19.61 28.41
C PRO A 166 -5.90 20.14 28.99
N ASP A 167 -6.59 21.01 28.24
CA ASP A 167 -7.86 21.61 28.67
C ASP A 167 -9.05 20.71 28.33
N PRO A 168 -10.10 20.67 29.17
CA PRO A 168 -11.31 19.90 28.89
C PRO A 168 -11.91 20.27 27.55
N LEU A 169 -12.23 19.26 26.75
CA LEU A 169 -12.93 19.43 25.48
C LEU A 169 -14.36 19.90 25.73
N PRO A 170 -14.94 20.70 24.83
CA PRO A 170 -16.29 21.21 25.00
C PRO A 170 -17.33 20.09 24.84
N ASP A 171 -18.33 20.05 25.72
CA ASP A 171 -19.33 18.97 25.80
C ASP A 171 -20.10 18.71 24.48
N ASN A 172 -20.27 19.75 23.66
CA ASN A 172 -20.94 19.65 22.36
C ASN A 172 -20.09 19.00 21.27
N ALA A 173 -18.80 18.77 21.53
CA ALA A 173 -17.84 18.21 20.60
C ALA A 173 -17.50 16.74 20.88
N VAL A 174 -17.91 16.22 22.04
CA VAL A 174 -17.61 14.87 22.50
C VAL A 174 -18.86 14.01 22.37
N GLU A 175 -18.76 12.91 21.63
CA GLU A 175 -19.84 11.94 21.52
C GLU A 175 -19.96 11.07 22.78
N PRO A 176 -21.20 10.76 23.21
CA PRO A 176 -21.40 9.86 24.34
C PRO A 176 -20.90 8.44 24.03
N PRO A 177 -20.38 7.71 25.03
CA PRO A 177 -19.85 6.38 24.85
C PRO A 177 -20.91 5.43 24.26
N SER A 178 -20.65 4.89 23.07
CA SER A 178 -21.55 3.96 22.37
C SER A 178 -20.82 2.67 22.01
N LYS A 179 -21.57 1.58 21.79
CA LYS A 179 -20.99 0.27 21.39
C LYS A 179 -20.19 0.34 20.08
N GLY A 180 -20.45 1.31 19.22
CA GLY A 180 -19.72 1.53 17.96
C GLY A 180 -18.28 2.01 18.18
N ILE A 181 -18.03 2.75 19.27
CA ILE A 181 -16.72 3.31 19.63
C ILE A 181 -15.74 2.18 19.94
N SER A 182 -16.14 1.19 20.74
CA SER A 182 -15.29 0.04 21.07
C SER A 182 -14.91 -0.79 19.83
N LEU A 183 -15.84 -0.96 18.87
CA LEU A 183 -15.56 -1.68 17.63
C LEU A 183 -14.56 -0.91 16.74
N SER A 184 -14.73 0.42 16.63
CA SER A 184 -13.81 1.26 15.88
C SER A 184 -12.42 1.27 16.51
N PHE A 185 -12.34 1.37 17.85
CA PHE A 185 -11.09 1.37 18.60
C PHE A 185 -10.30 0.06 18.41
N ILE A 186 -10.95 -1.09 18.63
CA ILE A 186 -10.32 -2.41 18.43
C ILE A 186 -9.91 -2.59 16.97
N GLY A 187 -10.77 -2.19 16.02
CA GLY A 187 -10.48 -2.23 14.59
C GLY A 187 -9.21 -1.47 14.22
N THR A 188 -9.00 -0.28 14.81
CA THR A 188 -7.81 0.54 14.60
C THR A 188 -6.55 -0.13 15.12
N ILE A 189 -6.57 -0.71 16.33
CA ILE A 189 -5.43 -1.44 16.88
C ILE A 189 -5.05 -2.62 15.99
N VAL A 190 -6.04 -3.41 15.59
CA VAL A 190 -5.85 -4.58 14.72
C VAL A 190 -5.28 -4.15 13.37
N ALA A 191 -5.76 -3.05 12.79
CA ALA A 191 -5.25 -2.52 11.54
C ALA A 191 -3.78 -2.09 11.66
N ILE A 192 -3.40 -1.36 12.72
CA ILE A 192 -2.01 -0.92 12.94
C ILE A 192 -1.10 -2.15 13.11
N ALA A 193 -1.42 -3.03 14.06
CA ALA A 193 -0.63 -4.22 14.34
C ALA A 193 -0.52 -5.15 13.13
N GLY A 194 -1.63 -5.32 12.40
CA GLY A 194 -1.69 -6.13 11.18
C GLY A 194 -0.77 -5.60 10.08
N ASN A 195 -0.75 -4.28 9.84
CA ASN A 195 0.13 -3.71 8.81
C ASN A 195 1.61 -3.81 9.17
N VAL A 196 1.97 -3.57 10.44
CA VAL A 196 3.35 -3.74 10.91
C VAL A 196 3.79 -5.19 10.74
N PHE A 197 2.93 -6.14 11.13
CA PHE A 197 3.20 -7.57 10.97
C PHE A 197 3.36 -7.97 9.50
N VAL A 198 2.41 -7.60 8.65
CA VAL A 198 2.43 -7.93 7.21
C VAL A 198 3.67 -7.36 6.54
N PHE A 199 4.00 -6.08 6.80
CA PHE A 199 5.17 -5.45 6.19
C PHE A 199 6.48 -6.09 6.67
N GLY A 200 6.60 -6.35 7.98
CA GLY A 200 7.75 -7.06 8.55
C GLY A 200 7.91 -8.46 7.95
N PHE A 201 6.81 -9.21 7.85
CA PHE A 201 6.78 -10.53 7.24
C PHE A 201 7.16 -10.47 5.75
N ALA A 202 6.60 -9.55 4.97
CA ALA A 202 6.92 -9.38 3.55
C ALA A 202 8.40 -9.03 3.35
N THR A 203 8.96 -8.16 4.20
CA THR A 203 10.37 -7.77 4.15
C THR A 203 11.29 -8.94 4.49
N TYR A 204 11.00 -9.65 5.59
CA TYR A 204 11.72 -10.86 5.98
C TYR A 204 11.68 -11.93 4.86
N TYR A 205 10.49 -12.14 4.28
CA TYR A 205 10.26 -13.09 3.21
C TYR A 205 11.09 -12.78 1.95
N LEU A 206 11.22 -11.50 1.59
CA LEU A 206 12.06 -11.06 0.47
C LEU A 206 13.56 -11.30 0.72
N GLN A 207 14.01 -11.24 1.97
CA GLN A 207 15.42 -11.45 2.35
C GLN A 207 15.78 -12.93 2.50
N SER A 208 14.83 -13.79 2.85
CA SER A 208 15.08 -15.22 3.04
C SER A 208 15.41 -15.94 1.73
N ARG A 209 16.51 -16.69 1.73
CA ARG A 209 17.07 -17.37 0.53
C ARG A 209 16.34 -18.66 0.15
N THR A 210 15.63 -19.32 1.06
CA THR A 210 15.03 -20.64 0.82
C THR A 210 13.52 -20.58 0.99
N GLN A 211 12.77 -20.69 -0.11
CA GLN A 211 11.31 -20.50 -0.11
C GLN A 211 10.55 -21.71 -0.66
N ARG A 212 10.41 -22.74 0.17
CA ARG A 212 9.74 -24.00 -0.21
C ARG A 212 8.22 -23.85 -0.44
N TYR A 213 7.59 -22.84 0.18
CA TYR A 213 6.15 -22.58 0.11
C TYR A 213 5.79 -21.27 -0.61
N TYR A 214 6.61 -20.86 -1.56
CA TYR A 214 6.51 -19.52 -2.13
C TYR A 214 5.15 -19.24 -2.78
N ARG A 215 4.60 -20.19 -3.57
CA ARG A 215 3.29 -20.05 -4.23
C ARG A 215 2.15 -19.88 -3.25
N LEU A 216 2.17 -20.65 -2.15
CA LEU A 216 1.12 -20.58 -1.13
C LEU A 216 1.14 -19.21 -0.44
N ILE A 217 2.32 -18.73 -0.04
CA ILE A 217 2.50 -17.42 0.58
C ILE A 217 2.07 -16.30 -0.39
N GLN A 218 2.39 -16.46 -1.67
CA GLN A 218 2.03 -15.49 -2.71
C GLN A 218 0.50 -15.34 -2.86
N ILE A 219 -0.22 -16.47 -2.94
CA ILE A 219 -1.68 -16.49 -3.07
C ILE A 219 -2.35 -15.95 -1.79
N ILE A 220 -1.96 -16.44 -0.61
CA ILE A 220 -2.53 -16.00 0.67
C ILE A 220 -2.28 -14.50 0.88
N GLY A 221 -1.05 -14.05 0.62
CA GLY A 221 -0.67 -12.65 0.73
C GLY A 221 -1.50 -11.77 -0.19
N LEU A 222 -1.67 -12.16 -1.45
CA LEU A 222 -2.47 -11.42 -2.43
C LEU A 222 -3.95 -11.35 -2.06
N VAL A 223 -4.55 -12.47 -1.61
CA VAL A 223 -5.93 -12.49 -1.11
C VAL A 223 -6.10 -11.57 0.10
N THR A 224 -5.14 -11.62 1.04
CA THR A 224 -5.15 -10.76 2.23
C THR A 224 -5.05 -9.28 1.85
N MET A 225 -4.14 -8.91 0.93
CA MET A 225 -3.99 -7.53 0.49
C MET A 225 -5.21 -7.02 -0.27
N ALA A 226 -5.82 -7.87 -1.11
CA ALA A 226 -7.06 -7.54 -1.81
C ALA A 226 -8.21 -7.30 -0.81
N GLY A 227 -8.33 -8.13 0.22
CA GLY A 227 -9.32 -7.95 1.29
C GLY A 227 -9.16 -6.62 2.03
N ILE A 228 -7.92 -6.25 2.40
CA ILE A 228 -7.62 -4.97 3.05
C ILE A 228 -7.97 -3.80 2.13
N ALA A 229 -7.58 -3.86 0.85
CA ALA A 229 -7.85 -2.83 -0.13
C ALA A 229 -9.36 -2.62 -0.37
N ILE A 230 -10.12 -3.71 -0.48
CA ILE A 230 -11.58 -3.66 -0.63
C ILE A 230 -12.21 -3.05 0.63
N GLY A 231 -11.80 -3.49 1.82
CA GLY A 231 -12.31 -2.96 3.09
C GLY A 231 -12.07 -1.46 3.25
N ALA A 232 -10.84 -1.00 2.96
CA ALA A 232 -10.49 0.42 2.99
C ALA A 232 -11.30 1.22 1.95
N THR A 233 -11.42 0.72 0.73
CA THR A 233 -12.19 1.37 -0.34
C THR A 233 -13.66 1.51 0.03
N ILE A 234 -14.30 0.44 0.52
CA ILE A 234 -15.69 0.48 0.97
C ILE A 234 -15.85 1.51 2.09
N ARG A 235 -14.94 1.54 3.08
CA ARG A 235 -14.99 2.53 4.17
C ARG A 235 -14.86 3.96 3.67
N VAL A 236 -13.97 4.24 2.72
CA VAL A 236 -13.84 5.58 2.11
C VAL A 236 -15.11 5.96 1.36
N VAL A 237 -15.64 5.07 0.51
CA VAL A 237 -16.90 5.33 -0.23
C VAL A 237 -18.07 5.57 0.73
N LEU A 238 -18.09 4.88 1.87
CA LEU A 238 -19.13 5.00 2.87
C LEU A 238 -18.97 6.20 3.83
N MET A 239 -17.88 6.97 3.76
CA MET A 239 -17.68 8.12 4.64
C MET A 239 -17.46 9.43 3.89
N ALA A 240 -16.82 9.39 2.73
CA ALA A 240 -16.42 10.60 2.03
C ALA A 240 -17.61 11.39 1.47
N GLN A 241 -17.63 12.71 1.69
CA GLN A 241 -18.62 13.62 1.11
C GLN A 241 -18.61 13.59 -0.41
N ALA A 242 -17.45 13.29 -1.02
CA ALA A 242 -17.30 13.07 -2.45
C ALA A 242 -18.30 12.04 -3.02
N PHE A 243 -18.67 11.02 -2.23
CA PHE A 243 -19.57 9.93 -2.66
C PHE A 243 -20.91 9.92 -1.91
N GLN A 244 -20.98 10.48 -0.71
CA GLN A 244 -22.19 10.49 0.13
C GLN A 244 -22.82 11.88 0.29
N THR A 245 -24.12 11.90 0.58
CA THR A 245 -24.90 13.13 0.84
C THR A 245 -24.82 13.64 2.26
N ALA A 246 -24.55 12.79 3.24
CA ALA A 246 -24.45 13.15 4.65
C ALA A 246 -23.14 12.58 5.24
N PRO A 247 -22.02 13.32 5.16
CA PRO A 247 -20.77 12.90 5.80
C PRO A 247 -20.91 12.92 7.33
N PRO A 248 -20.04 12.22 8.08
CA PRO A 248 -20.09 12.16 9.54
C PRO A 248 -19.89 13.51 10.24
N VAL A 249 -19.27 14.48 9.56
CA VAL A 249 -18.98 15.82 10.07
C VAL A 249 -19.75 16.87 9.26
N SER A 250 -20.24 17.92 9.94
CA SER A 250 -20.91 19.05 9.30
C SER A 250 -19.91 19.87 8.47
N LEU A 251 -19.95 19.72 7.15
CA LEU A 251 -19.15 20.50 6.21
C LEU A 251 -19.95 21.70 5.70
N SER A 252 -19.32 22.87 5.62
CA SER A 252 -19.98 24.14 5.23
C SER A 252 -20.20 24.28 3.72
N ASP A 253 -19.52 23.46 2.92
CA ASP A 253 -19.52 23.51 1.46
C ASP A 253 -19.55 22.09 0.83
N GLN A 254 -19.56 22.01 -0.49
CA GLN A 254 -19.52 20.75 -1.27
C GLN A 254 -18.23 20.63 -2.09
N GLY A 255 -17.12 21.20 -1.60
CA GLY A 255 -15.86 21.27 -2.33
C GLY A 255 -15.29 19.89 -2.70
N GLU A 256 -15.50 18.87 -1.85
CA GLU A 256 -15.03 17.50 -2.13
C GLU A 256 -15.69 16.85 -3.35
N ARG A 257 -16.91 17.28 -3.71
CA ARG A 257 -17.65 16.80 -4.89
C ARG A 257 -17.33 17.59 -6.14
N ALA A 258 -16.94 18.84 -5.99
CA ALA A 258 -16.56 19.70 -7.10
C ALA A 258 -15.24 19.19 -7.70
N TRP A 259 -15.10 19.31 -9.02
CA TRP A 259 -13.85 19.03 -9.71
C TRP A 259 -12.98 20.29 -9.75
N SER A 260 -11.77 20.18 -9.22
CA SER A 260 -10.72 21.20 -9.30
C SER A 260 -9.56 20.73 -10.17
N PHE A 261 -8.68 21.66 -10.54
CA PHE A 261 -7.46 21.33 -11.30
C PHE A 261 -6.61 20.26 -10.61
N GLY A 262 -6.42 20.34 -9.28
CA GLY A 262 -5.63 19.35 -8.54
C GLY A 262 -6.23 17.95 -8.56
N GLN A 263 -7.57 17.85 -8.45
CA GLN A 263 -8.29 16.58 -8.57
C GLN A 263 -8.18 16.00 -9.99
N LEU A 264 -8.33 16.83 -11.03
CA LEU A 264 -8.13 16.39 -12.42
C LEU A 264 -6.70 15.95 -12.69
N LEU A 265 -5.72 16.69 -12.17
CA LEU A 265 -4.29 16.34 -12.27
C LEU A 265 -4.03 14.98 -11.63
N SER A 266 -4.61 14.72 -10.44
CA SER A 266 -4.43 13.44 -9.74
C SER A 266 -4.93 12.24 -10.54
N VAL A 267 -6.03 12.39 -11.29
CA VAL A 267 -6.55 11.35 -12.19
C VAL A 267 -5.72 11.31 -13.48
N GLY A 268 -5.32 12.46 -14.02
CA GLY A 268 -4.48 12.53 -15.24
C GLY A 268 -3.12 11.86 -15.07
N MET A 269 -2.55 11.88 -13.85
CA MET A 269 -1.31 11.18 -13.51
C MET A 269 -1.37 9.67 -13.79
N LEU A 270 -2.57 9.04 -13.73
CA LEU A 270 -2.78 7.63 -14.11
C LEU A 270 -2.41 7.33 -15.57
N LEU A 271 -2.36 8.34 -16.43
CA LEU A 271 -2.00 8.16 -17.83
C LEU A 271 -0.49 7.99 -18.02
N LEU A 272 0.35 8.46 -17.10
CA LEU A 272 1.81 8.40 -17.26
C LEU A 272 2.33 6.95 -17.40
N PRO A 273 1.93 5.99 -16.54
CA PRO A 273 2.33 4.60 -16.73
C PRO A 273 1.89 4.02 -18.08
N VAL A 274 0.74 4.45 -18.60
CA VAL A 274 0.21 4.00 -19.91
C VAL A 274 1.06 4.56 -21.05
N VAL A 275 1.45 5.84 -20.99
CA VAL A 275 2.35 6.45 -21.99
C VAL A 275 3.69 5.72 -22.02
N SER A 276 4.30 5.44 -20.86
CA SER A 276 5.54 4.68 -20.80
C SER A 276 5.42 3.27 -21.42
N ILE A 277 4.25 2.64 -21.32
CA ILE A 277 3.98 1.37 -22.01
C ILE A 277 3.90 1.53 -23.52
N ILE A 278 3.26 2.59 -24.01
CA ILE A 278 3.18 2.87 -25.45
C ILE A 278 4.57 3.10 -26.04
N GLU A 279 5.44 3.83 -25.33
CA GLU A 279 6.84 4.06 -25.71
C GLU A 279 7.64 2.74 -25.81
N ILE A 280 7.42 1.81 -24.86
CA ILE A 280 8.01 0.47 -24.90
C ILE A 280 7.50 -0.32 -26.11
N LEU A 281 6.19 -0.27 -26.39
CA LEU A 281 5.61 -0.97 -27.54
C LEU A 281 6.07 -0.40 -28.89
N ARG A 282 6.36 0.89 -28.95
CA ARG A 282 6.96 1.55 -30.11
C ARG A 282 8.45 1.24 -30.28
N GLY A 283 9.08 0.63 -29.30
CA GLY A 283 10.51 0.30 -29.31
C GLY A 283 11.42 1.48 -28.94
N GLU A 284 10.86 2.58 -28.45
CA GLU A 284 11.62 3.75 -28.01
C GLU A 284 12.39 3.46 -26.69
N ILE A 285 11.87 2.53 -25.88
CA ILE A 285 12.49 2.07 -24.63
C ILE A 285 12.76 0.57 -24.69
N GLN A 286 14.02 0.18 -24.78
CA GLN A 286 14.42 -1.24 -24.68
C GLN A 286 14.40 -1.71 -23.22
N CYS A 287 13.69 -2.81 -22.98
CA CYS A 287 13.53 -3.40 -21.67
C CYS A 287 14.37 -4.66 -21.55
N ALA A 288 15.19 -4.77 -20.50
CA ALA A 288 15.85 -6.05 -20.20
C ALA A 288 14.78 -7.15 -20.01
N PRO A 289 14.96 -8.34 -20.61
CA PRO A 289 14.01 -9.43 -20.47
C PRO A 289 13.93 -9.90 -19.00
N PRO A 290 12.77 -10.40 -18.55
CA PRO A 290 12.62 -10.93 -17.21
C PRO A 290 13.27 -12.32 -17.16
N VAL A 291 13.83 -12.67 -16.01
CA VAL A 291 14.59 -13.93 -15.86
C VAL A 291 13.60 -15.10 -15.75
N PRO A 292 13.84 -16.24 -16.43
CA PRO A 292 13.07 -17.46 -16.23
C PRO A 292 13.27 -18.00 -14.81
N ASP A 293 12.23 -18.57 -14.20
CA ASP A 293 12.40 -19.31 -12.94
C ASP A 293 13.31 -20.52 -13.20
N GLU A 294 14.45 -20.60 -12.51
CA GLU A 294 15.20 -21.85 -12.43
C GLU A 294 14.35 -22.85 -11.65
N GLU A 295 13.56 -23.66 -12.36
CA GLU A 295 13.10 -24.94 -11.82
C GLU A 295 14.35 -25.75 -11.47
N VAL A 296 14.70 -25.76 -10.19
CA VAL A 296 15.60 -26.78 -9.64
C VAL A 296 14.86 -28.11 -9.82
N LYS A 297 15.10 -28.76 -10.96
CA LYS A 297 14.82 -30.18 -11.12
C LYS A 297 15.57 -30.90 -10.00
N LEU A 298 14.80 -31.38 -9.02
CA LEU A 298 15.24 -32.45 -8.13
C LEU A 298 15.61 -33.62 -9.03
N LEU A 299 16.91 -33.83 -9.24
CA LEU A 299 17.43 -35.08 -9.76
C LEU A 299 17.14 -36.13 -8.69
N ASP A 300 16.21 -37.04 -8.98
CA ASP A 300 16.09 -38.30 -8.24
C ASP A 300 17.37 -39.11 -8.47
N PRO A 301 18.15 -39.48 -7.44
CA PRO A 301 19.22 -40.44 -7.57
C PRO A 301 18.69 -41.82 -7.16
N GLU A 302 17.88 -42.45 -8.00
CA GLU A 302 17.67 -43.90 -7.96
C GLU A 302 17.68 -44.44 -9.39
N ASP A 303 18.87 -44.81 -9.83
CA ASP A 303 19.05 -46.11 -10.48
C ASP A 303 20.51 -46.56 -10.28
N GLY A 304 20.65 -47.64 -9.51
CA GLY A 304 21.92 -48.19 -9.12
C GLY A 304 22.65 -48.86 -10.28
N ALA A 305 23.96 -48.62 -10.34
CA ALA A 305 24.91 -49.58 -10.87
C ALA A 305 26.22 -49.44 -10.09
N ALA A 306 26.47 -50.41 -9.21
CA ALA A 306 27.76 -50.55 -8.55
C ALA A 306 28.86 -50.79 -9.59
N PRO A 307 30.06 -50.17 -9.47
CA PRO A 307 31.19 -50.57 -10.28
C PRO A 307 31.85 -51.82 -9.66
N PRO A 308 32.25 -52.82 -10.47
CA PRO A 308 32.98 -53.98 -9.96
C PRO A 308 34.43 -53.60 -9.63
N ALA A 309 34.96 -54.32 -8.64
CA ALA A 309 36.33 -54.20 -8.15
C ALA A 309 37.34 -54.84 -9.11
N GLY A 310 38.51 -54.19 -9.26
CA GLY A 310 39.82 -54.83 -9.48
C GLY A 310 40.36 -54.92 -10.92
N ALA A 311 41.45 -54.18 -11.18
CA ALA A 311 42.63 -54.51 -12.02
C ALA A 311 43.42 -53.20 -12.23
N GLU A 312 44.44 -52.90 -11.42
CA GLU A 312 45.88 -53.11 -11.72
C GLU A 312 46.43 -52.32 -12.93
N GLY A 313 47.35 -51.38 -12.62
CA GLY A 313 48.63 -51.23 -13.32
C GLY A 313 48.72 -50.23 -14.48
N GLY A 314 49.68 -49.28 -14.38
CA GLY A 314 50.35 -48.71 -15.55
C GLY A 314 50.52 -47.19 -15.55
N GLU A 315 51.72 -46.74 -15.20
CA GLU A 315 52.30 -45.44 -15.58
C GLU A 315 52.16 -45.16 -17.08
N GLU A 316 51.95 -43.91 -17.50
CA GLU A 316 52.97 -43.18 -18.26
C GLU A 316 52.66 -41.69 -18.45
N LEU A 317 53.75 -40.95 -18.34
CA LEU A 317 53.98 -39.53 -18.55
C LEU A 317 54.08 -39.26 -20.06
N GLN A 318 53.40 -38.26 -20.63
CA GLN A 318 53.98 -37.52 -21.77
C GLN A 318 53.31 -36.18 -22.05
N GLU A 319 54.15 -35.15 -22.05
CA GLU A 319 54.00 -33.88 -22.73
C GLU A 319 53.48 -34.04 -24.17
N THR A 320 52.74 -33.05 -24.66
CA THR A 320 53.13 -32.38 -25.91
C THR A 320 52.37 -31.07 -26.14
N LYS A 321 53.17 -30.00 -26.17
CA LYS A 321 53.13 -28.80 -27.03
C LYS A 321 52.01 -27.77 -26.92
#